data_AF-A0A8S2G048-F1
#
_entry.id   AF-A0A8S2G048-F1
#
_cell.length_a   1.000
_cell.length_b   1.000
_cell.length_c   1.000
_cell.angle_alpha   90.00
_cell.angle_beta   90.00
_cell.angle_gamma   90.00
#
_symmetry.space_group_name_H-M   'P 1'
#
loop_
_entity.id
_entity.type
_entity.pdbx_description
1 polymer ?
#
loop_
_entity_poly.entity_id
_entity_poly.type
_entity_poly.pdbx_seq_one_letter_code
_entity_poly.pdbx_strand_id
1 'polypeptide(L)' 'YIDVVDDYRNEKKDILKIQQDPMFSFSFGDYIVKILLGSIHPWFDELDEKKVDPRGPTGAY' A
#
# COMPACT_ATOMS: atom_id res chain seq x y z
N TYR A 1 -9.19 12.84 17.20
CA TYR A 1 -9.84 13.06 15.90
C TYR A 1 -9.15 12.11 14.93
N ILE A 2 -9.86 11.11 14.44
CA ILE A 2 -9.32 10.12 13.48
C ILE A 2 -9.87 10.55 12.12
N ASP A 3 -9.00 10.98 11.22
CA ASP A 3 -9.38 11.42 9.87
C ASP A 3 -8.90 10.42 8.83
N VAL A 4 -9.70 9.36 8.68
CA VAL A 4 -9.40 8.25 7.79
C VAL A 4 -9.23 8.70 6.32
N VAL A 5 -9.85 9.81 5.93
CA VAL A 5 -9.77 10.32 4.56
C VAL A 5 -8.43 11.00 4.33
N ASP A 6 -7.98 11.83 5.26
CA ASP A 6 -6.67 12.48 5.18
C ASP A 6 -5.54 11.45 5.35
N ASP A 7 -5.70 10.47 6.24
CA ASP A 7 -4.75 9.36 6.40
C ASP A 7 -4.60 8.58 5.08
N TYR A 8 -5.71 8.20 4.44
CA TYR A 8 -5.67 7.52 3.12
C TYR A 8 -4.94 8.34 2.05
N ARG A 9 -5.20 9.65 1.97
CA ARG A 9 -4.62 10.52 0.93
C ARG A 9 -3.11 10.68 1.11
N ASN A 10 -2.67 10.87 2.35
CA ASN A 10 -1.26 10.98 2.67
C ASN A 10 -0.55 9.65 2.40
N GLU A 11 -1.10 8.55 2.90
CA GLU A 11 -0.58 7.21 2.69
C GLU A 11 -0.45 6.87 1.20
N LYS A 12 -1.51 7.09 0.42
CA LYS A 12 -1.50 6.87 -1.03
C LYS A 12 -0.39 7.66 -1.71
N LYS A 13 -0.18 8.91 -1.31
CA LYS A 13 0.84 9.77 -1.90
C LYS A 13 2.25 9.23 -1.63
N ASP A 14 2.51 8.78 -0.40
CA ASP A 14 3.82 8.24 -0.02
C ASP A 14 4.08 6.88 -0.68
N ILE A 15 3.10 5.98 -0.71
CA ILE A 15 3.18 4.71 -1.44
C ILE A 15 3.50 4.96 -2.92
N LEU A 16 2.72 5.80 -3.63
CA LEU A 16 2.96 6.05 -5.05
C LEU A 16 4.33 6.71 -5.32
N LYS A 17 4.79 7.56 -4.39
CA LYS A 17 6.13 8.19 -4.45
C LYS A 17 7.26 7.18 -4.25
N ILE A 18 7.05 6.14 -3.46
CA ILE A 18 8.06 5.10 -3.17
C ILE A 18 8.10 4.05 -4.26
N GLN A 19 6.93 3.57 -4.71
CA GLN A 19 6.85 2.53 -5.73
C GLN A 19 7.39 3.03 -7.08
N GLN A 20 7.05 4.27 -7.47
CA GLN A 20 7.55 4.93 -8.71
C GLN A 20 7.34 4.12 -9.99
N ASP A 21 6.43 3.15 -9.99
CA ASP A 21 6.09 2.32 -11.13
C ASP A 21 4.75 2.79 -11.71
N PRO A 22 4.68 3.16 -13.00
CA PRO A 22 3.45 3.57 -13.66
C PRO A 22 2.33 2.51 -13.65
N MET A 23 2.67 1.22 -13.53
CA MET A 23 1.70 0.13 -13.43
C MET A 23 1.23 -0.12 -11.99
N PHE A 24 1.90 0.47 -11.00
CA PHE A 24 1.52 0.32 -9.61
C PHE A 24 0.37 1.27 -9.28
N SER A 25 -0.80 0.70 -8.99
CA SER A 25 -1.98 1.44 -8.56
C SER A 25 -2.29 1.18 -7.08
N PHE A 26 -2.71 2.22 -6.36
CA PHE A 26 -3.16 2.10 -4.98
C PHE A 26 -4.52 2.78 -4.79
N SER A 27 -5.52 1.98 -4.44
CA SER A 27 -6.92 2.35 -4.24
C SER A 27 -7.29 2.40 -2.76
N PHE A 28 -8.52 2.85 -2.47
CA PHE A 28 -9.02 2.82 -1.10
C PHE A 28 -9.24 1.38 -0.59
N GLY A 29 -9.58 0.44 -1.48
CA GLY A 29 -9.68 -0.97 -1.12
C GLY A 29 -8.33 -1.53 -0.65
N ASP A 30 -7.26 -1.19 -1.37
CA ASP A 30 -5.89 -1.60 -1.00
C ASP A 30 -5.47 -1.02 0.35
N TYR A 31 -5.89 0.22 0.66
CA TYR A 31 -5.66 0.84 1.96
C TYR A 31 -6.35 0.09 3.11
N ILE A 32 -7.61 -0.33 2.93
CA ILE A 32 -8.30 -1.16 3.93
C ILE A 32 -7.57 -2.49 4.12
N VAL A 33 -7.16 -3.14 3.02
CA VAL A 33 -6.40 -4.40 3.10
C VAL A 33 -5.07 -4.19 3.81
N LYS A 34 -4.33 -3.11 3.49
CA LYS A 34 -3.09 -2.75 4.17
C LYS A 34 -3.29 -2.56 5.68
N ILE A 35 -4.32 -1.82 6.11
CA ILE A 35 -4.59 -1.63 7.55
C ILE A 35 -4.87 -2.96 8.26
N LEU A 36 -5.62 -3.86 7.61
CA LEU A 36 -6.00 -5.14 8.20
C LEU A 36 -4.85 -6.16 8.20
N LEU A 37 -4.00 -6.16 7.17
CA LEU A 37 -2.99 -7.20 6.94
C LEU A 37 -1.55 -6.73 7.21
N GLY A 38 -1.29 -5.43 7.31
CA GLY A 38 0.07 -4.88 7.47
C GLY A 38 0.76 -5.42 8.71
N SER A 39 0.05 -5.54 9.83
CA SER A 39 0.61 -6.07 11.08
C SER A 39 0.96 -7.57 11.06
N ILE A 40 0.53 -8.30 10.03
CA ILE A 40 0.72 -9.75 9.92
C ILE A 40 1.44 -10.19 8.64
N HIS A 41 1.53 -9.33 7.63
CA HIS A 41 2.08 -9.70 6.33
C HIS A 41 3.00 -8.60 5.76
N PRO A 42 4.33 -8.86 5.67
CA PRO A 42 5.33 -7.84 5.34
C PRO A 42 5.09 -7.10 4.03
N TRP A 43 4.58 -7.78 2.98
CA TRP A 43 4.31 -7.11 1.71
C TRP A 43 3.34 -5.92 1.84
N PHE A 44 2.32 -6.01 2.71
CA PHE A 44 1.38 -4.91 2.94
C PHE A 44 1.98 -3.83 3.83
N ASP A 45 2.72 -4.23 4.85
CA ASP A 45 3.42 -3.35 5.78
C ASP A 45 4.38 -2.43 5.01
N GLU A 46 5.18 -3.00 4.13
CA GLU A 46 6.32 -2.34 3.49
C GLU A 46 5.95 -1.40 2.32
N LEU A 47 4.67 -1.30 1.93
CA LEU A 47 4.21 -0.54 0.76
C LEU A 47 4.61 0.95 0.78
N ASP A 48 4.69 1.54 1.96
CA ASP A 48 5.03 2.95 2.21
C ASP A 48 6.45 3.14 2.74
N GLU A 49 7.27 2.07 2.76
CA GLU A 49 8.64 2.13 3.25
C GLU A 49 9.66 1.84 2.13
N LYS A 50 9.34 0.90 1.23
CA LYS A 50 10.23 0.48 0.14
C LYS A 50 9.48 -0.07 -1.06
N LYS A 51 10.21 -0.25 -2.16
CA LYS A 51 9.66 -0.87 -3.37
C LYS A 51 9.31 -2.34 -3.12
N VAL A 52 8.10 -2.73 -3.49
CA VAL A 52 7.62 -4.11 -3.42
C VAL A 52 7.42 -4.68 -4.82
N ASP A 53 7.22 -6.00 -4.93
CA ASP A 53 6.82 -6.61 -6.20
C ASP A 53 5.37 -6.20 -6.55
N PRO A 54 5.12 -5.56 -7.70
CA PRO A 54 3.77 -5.16 -8.13
C PRO A 54 2.84 -6.36 -8.39
N ARG A 55 3.37 -7.58 -8.53
CA ARG A 55 2.58 -8.83 -8.64
C ARG A 55 1.99 -9.28 -7.30
N GLY A 56 2.23 -8.54 -6.23
CA GLY A 56 1.66 -8.83 -4.93
C GLY A 56 2.41 -9.93 -4.17
N PRO A 57 1.90 -10.29 -2.97
CA PRO A 57 2.52 -11.28 -2.10
C PRO A 57 2.52 -12.71 -2.68
N THR A 58 1.75 -12.96 -3.74
CA THR A 58 1.62 -14.30 -4.34
C THR A 58 2.52 -14.56 -5.54
N GLY A 59 3.06 -13.54 -6.24
CA GLY A 59 4.07 -13.66 -7.31
C GLY A 59 3.80 -14.58 -8.52
N ALA A 60 2.83 -15.50 -8.47
CA ALA A 60 2.49 -16.48 -9.49
C ALA A 60 1.10 -17.09 -9.21
N TYR A 61 0.11 -16.73 -10.03
CA TYR A 61 -0.85 -17.65 -10.62
C TYR A 61 -1.08 -17.22 -12.07
#